data_AF-A0A9D0I8T5-F1
#
_entry.id   AF-A0A9D0I8T5-F1
#
_cell.length_a   1.000
_cell.length_b   1.000
_cell.length_c   1.000
_cell.angle_alpha   90.00
_cell.angle_beta   90.00
_cell.angle_gamma   90.00
#
_symmetry.space_group_name_H-M   'P 1'
#
loop_
_entity.id
_entity.type
_entity.pdbx_description
1 polymer ?
#
loop_
_entity_poly.entity_id
_entity_poly.type
_entity_poly.pdbx_seq_one_letter_code
_entity_poly.pdbx_strand_id
1 'polypeptide(L)'
;MRYRNTIFSLPLMLLLLAGALPPPLHAAQVEPLDHIVAVVDEDVIVQSEVDRMIRSISAQIRESGEALPPHAVLQKQVLERLIMRKLQVARAKRIGINVSEEMLAQAISNIARRNGLTLSGFRKA
;
A
#
# COMPACT_ATOMS: atom_id res chain seq x y z
N MET A 1 -51.46 25.76 55.17
CA MET A 1 -50.37 26.58 55.75
C MET A 1 -49.10 25.74 55.85
N ARG A 2 -48.01 26.24 55.23
CA ARG A 2 -46.61 26.23 55.71
C ARG A 2 -45.80 24.91 55.79
N TYR A 3 -44.78 24.88 54.91
CA TYR A 3 -43.37 24.44 55.07
C TYR A 3 -43.05 22.99 55.46
N ARG A 4 -42.29 22.28 54.61
CA ARG A 4 -40.83 22.14 54.83
C ARG A 4 -40.07 21.46 53.67
N ASN A 5 -38.96 22.10 53.32
CA ASN A 5 -37.84 21.64 52.49
C ASN A 5 -37.24 20.30 52.93
N THR A 6 -36.82 19.49 51.95
CA THR A 6 -35.59 18.65 52.00
C THR A 6 -35.15 18.28 50.56
N ILE A 7 -34.39 19.14 49.87
CA ILE A 7 -33.85 18.86 48.50
C ILE A 7 -32.31 19.00 48.44
N PHE A 8 -31.62 19.23 49.56
CA PHE A 8 -30.21 19.70 49.51
C PHE A 8 -29.12 18.63 49.72
N SER A 9 -29.30 17.39 49.27
CA SER A 9 -28.31 16.31 49.52
C SER A 9 -27.83 15.51 48.30
N LEU A 10 -28.30 15.81 47.08
CA LEU A 10 -28.10 14.92 45.93
C LEU A 10 -26.98 15.24 44.91
N PRO A 11 -26.17 16.32 44.96
CA PRO A 11 -25.15 16.50 43.94
C PRO A 11 -23.84 15.76 44.24
N LEU A 12 -23.57 15.35 45.49
CA LEU A 12 -22.25 14.83 45.87
C LEU A 12 -22.05 13.33 45.55
N MET A 13 -23.13 12.55 45.39
CA MET A 13 -23.04 11.11 45.12
C MET A 13 -22.96 10.75 43.63
N LEU A 14 -23.21 11.70 42.71
CA LEU A 14 -23.12 11.46 41.27
C LEU A 14 -21.69 11.62 40.72
N LEU A 15 -20.80 12.33 41.42
CA LEU A 15 -19.42 12.53 40.96
C LEU A 15 -18.51 11.31 41.20
N LEU A 16 -18.88 10.39 42.09
CA LEU A 16 -18.03 9.23 42.44
C LEU A 16 -18.19 8.04 41.48
N LEU A 17 -19.15 8.07 40.55
CA LEU A 17 -19.40 6.97 39.61
C LEU A 17 -18.80 7.19 38.19
N ALA A 18 -18.08 8.30 37.98
CA ALA A 18 -17.51 8.64 36.67
C ALA A 18 -16.10 8.03 36.41
N GLY A 19 -15.53 7.31 37.38
CA GLY A 19 -14.13 6.85 37.32
C GLY A 19 -13.88 5.43 36.77
N ALA A 20 -14.91 4.69 36.36
CA ALA A 20 -14.79 3.26 36.03
C ALA A 20 -14.98 2.95 34.53
N LEU A 21 -14.42 3.77 33.63
CA LEU A 21 -14.34 3.43 32.21
C LEU A 21 -13.04 2.63 31.97
N PRO A 22 -13.11 1.34 31.60
CA PRO A 22 -11.92 0.59 31.23
C PRO A 22 -11.28 1.24 29.99
N PRO A 23 -9.94 1.35 29.94
CA PRO A 23 -9.26 1.90 28.76
C PRO A 23 -9.59 1.04 27.53
N PRO A 24 -9.77 1.65 26.35
CA PRO A 24 -9.99 0.89 25.12
C PRO A 24 -8.78 -0.02 24.88
N LEU A 25 -9.04 -1.32 24.93
CA LEU A 25 -8.10 -2.34 24.51
C LEU A 25 -7.78 -2.08 23.03
N HIS A 26 -6.58 -1.57 22.77
CA HIS A 26 -6.09 -1.44 21.41
C HIS A 26 -5.87 -2.85 20.88
N ALA A 27 -6.77 -3.32 20.02
CA ALA A 27 -6.56 -4.54 19.27
C ALA A 27 -5.31 -4.33 18.40
N ALA A 28 -4.23 -5.06 18.73
CA ALA A 28 -3.04 -5.10 17.89
C ALA A 28 -3.48 -5.60 16.51
N GLN A 29 -3.36 -4.74 15.50
CA GLN A 29 -3.66 -5.14 14.14
C GLN A 29 -2.60 -6.16 13.73
N VAL A 30 -3.03 -7.40 13.53
CA VAL A 30 -2.17 -8.47 13.01
C VAL A 30 -1.91 -8.13 11.54
N GLU A 31 -0.72 -7.61 11.25
CA GLU A 31 -0.30 -7.34 9.88
C GLU A 31 -0.05 -8.68 9.17
N PRO A 32 -0.70 -8.96 8.02
CA PRO A 32 -0.48 -10.19 7.30
C PRO A 32 0.95 -10.23 6.77
N LEU A 33 1.67 -11.31 7.07
CA LEU A 33 3.02 -11.53 6.56
C LEU A 33 2.96 -11.86 5.06
N ASP A 34 3.70 -11.12 4.25
CA ASP A 34 3.77 -11.36 2.81
C ASP A 34 4.50 -12.68 2.50
N HIS A 35 3.94 -13.46 1.58
CA HIS A 35 4.43 -14.80 1.26
C HIS A 35 5.38 -14.76 0.07
N ILE A 36 6.42 -15.61 0.10
CA ILE A 36 7.37 -15.78 -1.02
C ILE A 36 6.76 -16.72 -2.06
N VAL A 37 6.68 -16.26 -3.31
CA VAL A 37 6.14 -17.02 -4.44
C VAL A 37 7.26 -17.65 -5.27
N ALA A 38 8.40 -16.96 -5.40
CA ALA A 38 9.57 -17.45 -6.12
C ALA A 38 10.87 -16.81 -5.61
N VAL A 39 11.99 -17.51 -5.83
CA VAL A 39 13.35 -17.03 -5.56
C VAL A 39 14.10 -16.95 -6.89
N VAL A 40 14.78 -15.83 -7.15
CA VAL A 40 15.48 -15.53 -8.40
C VAL A 40 16.90 -15.05 -8.08
N ASP A 41 17.88 -15.93 -8.26
CA ASP A 41 19.26 -15.72 -7.80
C ASP A 41 19.30 -15.31 -6.30
N GLU A 42 19.63 -14.04 -6.04
CA GLU A 42 19.77 -13.45 -4.69
C GLU A 42 18.54 -12.62 -4.27
N ASP A 43 17.52 -12.51 -5.13
CA ASP A 43 16.32 -11.70 -4.90
C ASP A 43 15.06 -12.58 -4.82
N VAL A 44 14.01 -12.08 -4.16
CA VAL A 44 12.75 -12.80 -3.95
C VAL A 44 11.57 -12.08 -4.61
N ILE A 45 10.60 -12.87 -5.05
CA ILE A 45 9.31 -12.37 -5.55
C ILE A 45 8.25 -12.73 -4.50
N VAL A 46 7.61 -11.71 -3.96
CA VAL A 46 6.55 -11.81 -2.96
C VAL A 46 5.15 -11.75 -3.58
N GLN A 47 4.16 -12.28 -2.89
CA GLN A 47 2.78 -12.34 -3.37
C GLN A 47 2.22 -10.94 -3.64
N SER A 48 2.48 -9.97 -2.76
CA SER A 48 2.02 -8.59 -2.98
C SER A 48 2.56 -7.94 -4.26
N GLU A 49 3.75 -8.33 -4.72
CA GLU A 49 4.36 -7.84 -5.96
C GLU A 49 3.65 -8.42 -7.19
N VAL A 50 3.37 -9.72 -7.17
CA VAL A 50 2.60 -10.40 -8.21
C VAL A 50 1.22 -9.76 -8.32
N ASP A 51 0.54 -9.56 -7.19
CA ASP A 51 -0.81 -8.99 -7.17
C ASP A 51 -0.86 -7.53 -7.66
N ARG A 52 0.15 -6.72 -7.28
CA ARG A 52 0.29 -5.34 -7.80
C ARG A 52 0.43 -5.34 -9.33
N MET A 53 1.26 -6.23 -9.87
CA MET A 53 1.48 -6.33 -11.31
C MET A 53 0.25 -6.86 -12.05
N ILE A 54 -0.44 -7.86 -11.50
CA ILE A 54 -1.73 -8.34 -12.05
C ILE A 54 -2.74 -7.21 -12.12
N ARG A 55 -2.89 -6.42 -11.06
CA ARG A 55 -3.83 -5.27 -11.05
C ARG A 55 -3.48 -4.25 -12.13
N SER A 56 -2.20 -3.89 -12.27
CA SER A 56 -1.74 -2.93 -13.27
C SER A 56 -2.00 -3.41 -14.70
N ILE A 57 -1.62 -4.66 -15.02
CA ILE A 57 -1.83 -5.23 -16.35
C ILE A 57 -3.32 -5.41 -16.63
N SER A 58 -4.10 -5.83 -15.63
CA SER A 58 -5.54 -5.98 -15.80
C SER A 58 -6.23 -4.66 -16.10
N ALA A 59 -5.80 -3.56 -15.47
CA ALA A 59 -6.31 -2.23 -15.77
C ALA A 59 -5.97 -1.83 -17.21
N GLN A 60 -4.72 -2.04 -17.64
CA GLN A 60 -4.27 -1.73 -19.01
C GLN A 60 -5.02 -2.54 -20.10
N ILE A 61 -5.25 -3.84 -19.86
CA ILE A 61 -6.01 -4.70 -20.79
C ILE A 61 -7.45 -4.21 -20.92
N ARG A 62 -8.08 -3.84 -19.79
CA ARG A 62 -9.45 -3.28 -19.80
C ARG A 62 -9.50 -1.95 -20.56
N GLU A 63 -8.51 -1.08 -20.40
CA GLU A 63 -8.41 0.18 -21.15
C GLU A 63 -8.21 -0.04 -22.65
N SER A 64 -7.54 -1.13 -23.03
CA SER A 64 -7.32 -1.51 -24.44
C SER A 64 -8.55 -2.18 -25.08
N GLY A 65 -9.59 -2.50 -24.31
CA GLY A 65 -10.80 -3.16 -24.79
C GLY A 65 -10.64 -4.66 -25.05
N GLU A 66 -9.54 -5.27 -24.59
CA GLU A 66 -9.27 -6.70 -24.77
C GLU A 66 -9.90 -7.53 -23.64
N ALA A 67 -10.18 -8.81 -23.93
CA ALA A 67 -10.68 -9.74 -22.94
C ALA A 67 -9.56 -10.15 -21.98
N LEU A 68 -9.85 -10.13 -20.68
CA LEU A 68 -8.89 -10.59 -19.67
C LEU A 68 -8.68 -12.11 -19.77
N PRO A 69 -7.43 -12.58 -19.80
CA PRO A 69 -7.13 -14.01 -19.75
C PRO A 69 -7.56 -14.61 -18.39
N PRO A 70 -7.72 -15.94 -18.30
CA PRO A 70 -7.99 -16.62 -17.03
C PRO A 70 -6.93 -16.28 -15.99
N HIS A 71 -7.34 -16.11 -14.73
CA HIS A 71 -6.47 -15.66 -13.64
C HIS A 71 -5.18 -16.48 -13.52
N ALA A 72 -5.26 -17.81 -13.61
CA ALA A 72 -4.09 -18.69 -13.53
C ALA A 72 -3.09 -18.45 -14.66
N VAL A 73 -3.57 -18.17 -15.88
CA VAL A 73 -2.72 -17.85 -17.04
C VAL A 73 -2.06 -16.49 -16.85
N LEU A 74 -2.84 -15.48 -16.44
CA LEU A 74 -2.35 -14.14 -16.19
C LEU A 74 -1.29 -14.14 -15.08
N GLN A 75 -1.55 -14.84 -13.97
CA GLN A 75 -0.60 -14.97 -12.86
C GLN A 75 0.71 -15.60 -13.31
N LYS A 76 0.67 -16.68 -14.11
CA LYS A 76 1.86 -17.30 -14.67
C LYS A 76 2.64 -16.34 -15.56
N GLN A 77 1.96 -15.62 -16.46
CA GLN A 77 2.59 -14.63 -17.34
C GLN A 77 3.22 -13.47 -16.56
N VAL A 78 2.56 -13.02 -15.50
CA VAL A 78 3.09 -11.99 -14.60
C VAL A 78 4.33 -12.48 -13.87
N LEU A 79 4.29 -13.68 -13.31
CA LEU A 79 5.43 -14.25 -12.59
C LEU A 79 6.64 -14.38 -13.52
N GLU A 80 6.46 -14.91 -14.73
CA GLU A 80 7.53 -15.01 -15.74
C GLU A 80 8.13 -13.64 -16.08
N ARG A 81 7.27 -12.62 -16.24
CA ARG A 81 7.72 -11.25 -16.49
C ARG A 81 8.52 -10.68 -15.32
N LEU A 82 8.10 -10.95 -14.08
CA LEU A 82 8.82 -10.49 -12.89
C LEU A 82 10.18 -11.16 -12.76
N ILE A 83 10.27 -12.47 -13.00
CA ILE A 83 11.53 -13.23 -13.02
C ILE A 83 12.47 -12.63 -14.07
N MET A 84 12.00 -12.48 -15.31
CA MET A 84 12.82 -11.93 -16.39
C MET A 84 13.32 -10.52 -16.08
N ARG A 85 12.45 -9.66 -15.52
CA ARG A 85 12.82 -8.30 -15.11
C ARG A 85 13.90 -8.31 -14.02
N LYS A 86 13.75 -9.14 -12.98
CA LYS A 86 14.75 -9.25 -11.90
C LYS A 86 16.09 -9.73 -12.45
N LEU A 87 16.10 -10.75 -13.31
CA LEU A 87 17.32 -11.25 -13.97
C LEU A 87 18.01 -10.16 -14.80
N GLN A 88 17.26 -9.36 -15.56
CA GLN A 88 17.80 -8.25 -16.35
C GLN A 88 18.42 -7.17 -15.46
N VAL A 89 17.75 -6.80 -14.36
CA VAL A 89 18.27 -5.82 -13.40
C VAL A 89 19.51 -6.36 -12.69
N ALA A 90 19.50 -7.62 -12.26
CA ALA A 90 20.66 -8.27 -11.64
C ALA A 90 21.86 -8.29 -12.61
N ARG A 91 21.63 -8.62 -13.88
CA ARG A 91 22.67 -8.56 -14.92
C ARG A 91 23.20 -7.14 -15.10
N ALA A 92 22.32 -6.13 -15.19
CA ALA A 92 22.70 -4.73 -15.34
C ALA A 92 23.60 -4.26 -14.19
N LYS A 93 23.24 -4.60 -12.94
CA LYS A 93 24.05 -4.34 -11.75
C LYS A 93 25.44 -5.01 -11.83
N ARG A 94 25.49 -6.29 -12.21
CA ARG A 94 26.76 -7.04 -12.35
C ARG A 94 27.73 -6.43 -13.37
N ILE A 95 27.21 -5.84 -14.45
CA ILE A 95 28.04 -5.17 -15.47
C ILE A 95 28.27 -3.67 -15.20
N GLY A 96 27.91 -3.19 -14.00
CA GLY A 96 28.18 -1.82 -13.55
C GLY A 96 27.20 -0.76 -14.05
N ILE A 97 26.07 -1.13 -14.65
CA ILE A 97 25.03 -0.17 -15.03
C ILE A 97 24.29 0.25 -13.75
N ASN A 98 24.48 1.52 -13.36
CA ASN A 98 23.79 2.14 -12.23
C ASN A 98 23.05 3.40 -12.70
N VAL A 99 21.90 3.68 -12.10
CA VAL A 99 21.09 4.87 -12.42
C VAL A 99 21.41 5.94 -11.37
N SER A 100 21.97 7.08 -11.80
CA SER A 100 22.22 8.21 -10.90
C SER A 100 20.92 8.94 -10.55
N GLU A 101 20.91 9.65 -9.43
CA GLU A 101 19.74 10.41 -9.00
C GLU A 101 19.39 11.54 -9.98
N GLU A 102 20.40 12.18 -10.59
CA GLU A 102 20.21 13.21 -11.60
C GLU A 102 19.54 12.65 -12.85
N MET A 103 19.97 11.48 -13.31
CA MET A 103 19.35 10.78 -14.44
C MET A 103 17.90 10.41 -14.13
N LEU A 104 17.63 9.92 -12.92
CA LEU A 104 16.28 9.59 -12.47
C LEU A 104 15.37 10.84 -12.42
N ALA A 105 15.85 11.93 -11.82
CA ALA A 105 15.13 13.19 -11.73
C ALA A 105 14.81 13.77 -13.12
N GLN A 106 15.77 13.74 -14.04
CA GLN A 106 15.58 14.17 -15.42
C GLN A 106 14.56 13.30 -16.15
N ALA A 107 14.60 11.97 -15.97
CA ALA A 107 13.62 11.06 -16.55
C ALA A 107 12.20 11.33 -16.04
N ILE A 108 12.03 11.54 -14.72
CA ILE A 108 10.73 11.89 -14.12
C ILE A 108 10.25 13.23 -14.67
N SER A 109 11.12 14.25 -14.75
CA SER A 109 10.76 15.55 -15.34
C SER A 109 10.32 15.43 -16.79
N ASN A 110 10.90 14.53 -17.57
CA ASN A 110 10.49 14.27 -18.95
C ASN A 110 9.12 13.61 -19.03
N ILE A 111 8.84 12.63 -18.15
CA ILE A 111 7.53 11.97 -18.07
C ILE A 111 6.45 12.96 -17.64
N ALA A 112 6.71 13.78 -16.61
CA ALA A 112 5.77 14.79 -16.12
C ALA A 112 5.40 15.78 -17.22
N ARG A 113 6.40 16.33 -17.94
CA ARG A 113 6.18 17.23 -19.09
C ARG A 113 5.31 16.59 -20.18
N ARG A 114 5.53 15.30 -20.51
CA ARG A 114 4.71 14.59 -21.52
C ARG A 114 3.25 14.42 -21.10
N ASN A 115 2.98 14.30 -19.81
CA ASN A 115 1.63 14.16 -19.27
C ASN A 115 0.98 15.49 -18.89
N GLY A 116 1.62 16.63 -19.22
CA GLY A 116 1.11 17.96 -18.87
C GLY A 116 1.17 18.29 -17.37
N LEU A 117 1.93 17.51 -16.59
CA LEU A 117 2.05 17.66 -15.14
C LEU A 117 3.37 18.33 -14.75
N THR A 118 3.36 19.09 -13.65
CA THR A 118 4.59 19.55 -12.99
C THR A 118 5.14 18.45 -12.09
N LEU A 119 6.46 18.48 -11.78
CA LEU A 119 7.12 17.47 -10.93
C LEU A 119 6.43 17.30 -9.56
N SER A 120 5.88 18.39 -9.02
CA SER A 120 5.13 18.42 -7.76
C SER A 120 3.75 17.75 -7.87
N GLY A 121 3.09 17.85 -9.04
CA GLY A 121 1.84 17.15 -9.34
C GLY A 121 2.04 15.65 -9.56
N PHE A 122 3.13 15.25 -10.22
CA PHE A 122 3.43 13.84 -10.49
C PHE A 122 3.76 13.02 -9.24
N ARG A 123 4.36 13.63 -8.20
CA ARG A 123 4.66 12.93 -6.94
C ARG A 123 3.42 12.64 -6.07
N LYS A 124 2.27 13.27 -6.34
CA LYS A 124 1.04 13.14 -5.54
C LYS A 124 -0.05 12.29 -6.20
N ALA A 125 0.12 11.96 -7.48
CA ALA A 125 -0.76 11.07 -8.24
C ALA A 125 -0.27 9.63 -8.10
#